data_AF-A0A5J4QC57-F1
#
_entry.id   AF-A0A5J4QC57-F1
#
_cell.length_a   1.000
_cell.length_b   1.000
_cell.length_c   1.000
_cell.angle_alpha   90.00
_cell.angle_beta   90.00
_cell.angle_gamma   90.00
#
_symmetry.space_group_name_H-M   'P 1'
#
loop_
_entity.id
_entity.type
_entity.pdbx_description
1 polymer ?
#
loop_
_entity_poly.entity_id
_entity_poly.type
_entity_poly.pdbx_seq_one_letter_code
_entity_poly.pdbx_strand_id
1 'polypeptide(L)'
;MILKLLGFDILSEEPTSTGRIDAVIRFTEKIYIVEFKFSEKEDLKEEAFQQVIEKEYALKYVIEQKDIYGIGISFSKEKRNINGFKYEKL
;
A
#
# COMPACT_ATOMS: atom_id res chain seq x y z
N MET A 1 -4.29 -11.76 10.40
CA MET A 1 -4.99 -10.47 10.25
C MET A 1 -5.42 -9.95 11.64
N ILE A 2 -4.47 -9.40 12.40
CA ILE A 2 -4.74 -8.88 13.76
C ILE A 2 -5.45 -7.52 13.70
N LEU A 3 -5.12 -6.68 12.72
CA LEU A 3 -5.72 -5.35 12.55
C LEU A 3 -7.25 -5.39 12.38
N LYS A 4 -7.78 -6.37 11.65
CA LYS A 4 -9.24 -6.55 11.52
C LYS A 4 -9.91 -6.95 12.85
N LEU A 5 -9.20 -7.72 13.70
CA LEU A 5 -9.67 -8.03 15.07
C LEU A 5 -9.68 -6.79 15.97
N LEU A 6 -8.83 -5.80 15.67
CA LEU A 6 -8.81 -4.50 16.33
C LEU A 6 -9.85 -3.51 15.75
N GLY A 7 -10.70 -3.96 14.83
CA GLY A 7 -11.78 -3.16 14.25
C GLY A 7 -11.39 -2.29 13.06
N PHE A 8 -10.16 -2.41 12.53
CA PHE A 8 -9.78 -1.69 11.32
C PHE A 8 -10.42 -2.33 10.08
N ASP A 9 -10.95 -1.49 9.18
CA ASP A 9 -11.33 -1.91 7.83
C ASP A 9 -10.05 -2.04 6.99
N ILE A 10 -9.50 -3.25 6.98
CA ILE A 10 -8.32 -3.62 6.20
C ILE A 10 -8.67 -4.77 5.25
N LEU A 11 -8.33 -4.57 3.98
CA LEU A 11 -8.36 -5.58 2.93
C LEU A 11 -6.92 -5.96 2.61
N SER A 12 -6.62 -7.24 2.49
CA SER A 12 -5.30 -7.76 2.15
C SER A 12 -5.41 -8.60 0.89
N GLU A 13 -4.41 -8.50 0.02
CA GLU A 13 -4.37 -9.18 -1.28
C GLU A 13 -5.62 -8.86 -2.13
N GLU A 14 -5.98 -7.57 -2.21
CA GLU A 14 -7.20 -7.09 -2.82
C GLU A 14 -7.09 -7.09 -4.36
N PRO A 15 -7.92 -7.85 -5.09
CA PRO A 15 -7.84 -7.94 -6.54
C PRO A 15 -8.35 -6.67 -7.24
N THR A 16 -7.73 -6.36 -8.37
CA THR A 16 -8.11 -5.26 -9.29
C THR A 16 -8.04 -5.76 -10.74
N SER A 17 -8.54 -4.97 -11.69
CA SER A 17 -8.41 -5.30 -13.11
C SER A 17 -6.96 -5.27 -13.62
N THR A 18 -6.07 -4.54 -12.94
CA THR A 18 -4.68 -4.29 -13.37
C THR A 18 -3.64 -5.06 -12.54
N GLY A 19 -4.07 -5.75 -11.48
CA GLY A 19 -3.21 -6.55 -10.61
C GLY A 19 -3.86 -6.83 -9.26
N ARG A 20 -3.04 -6.95 -8.21
CA ARG A 20 -3.50 -7.22 -6.85
C ARG A 20 -2.76 -6.29 -5.90
N ILE A 21 -3.50 -5.63 -5.02
CA ILE A 21 -2.98 -4.71 -4.03
C ILE A 21 -2.63 -5.51 -2.78
N ASP A 22 -1.43 -5.35 -2.23
CA ASP A 22 -1.02 -6.07 -1.02
C ASP A 22 -1.92 -5.74 0.18
N ALA A 23 -2.17 -4.45 0.44
CA ALA A 23 -3.09 -4.02 1.48
C ALA A 23 -3.81 -2.70 1.18
N VAL A 24 -5.07 -2.62 1.59
CA VAL A 24 -5.88 -1.41 1.58
C VAL A 24 -6.45 -1.17 2.96
N ILE A 25 -6.18 0.00 3.53
CA ILE A 25 -6.70 0.41 4.84
C ILE A 25 -7.69 1.55 4.63
N ARG A 26 -8.91 1.37 5.11
CA ARG A 26 -10.02 2.30 4.92
C ARG A 26 -10.36 2.98 6.22
N PHE A 27 -10.43 4.30 6.17
CA PHE A 27 -10.94 5.17 7.21
C PHE A 27 -12.20 5.89 6.71
N THR A 28 -12.83 6.68 7.60
CA THR A 28 -14.02 7.46 7.25
C THR A 28 -13.78 8.36 6.05
N GLU A 29 -12.69 9.12 6.06
CA GLU A 29 -12.37 10.14 5.04
C GLU A 29 -11.15 9.80 4.17
N LYS A 30 -10.49 8.66 4.43
CA LYS A 30 -9.20 8.32 3.81
C LYS A 30 -9.11 6.86 3.40
N ILE A 31 -8.37 6.61 2.33
CA ILE A 31 -7.98 5.27 1.89
C ILE A 31 -6.48 5.24 1.70
N TYR A 32 -5.83 4.24 2.27
CA TYR A 32 -4.40 3.97 2.07
C TYR A 32 -4.24 2.71 1.24
N ILE A 33 -3.57 2.83 0.10
CA ILE A 33 -3.16 1.73 -0.76
C ILE A 33 -1.68 1.47 -0.49
N VAL A 34 -1.35 0.27 -0.02
CA VAL A 34 -0.01 -0.07 0.45
C VAL A 34 0.55 -1.21 -0.39
N GLU A 35 1.76 -1.02 -0.89
CA GLU A 35 2.56 -2.04 -1.58
C GLU A 35 3.88 -2.28 -0.84
N PHE A 36 4.29 -3.54 -0.74
CA PHE A 36 5.50 -3.93 -0.05
C PHE A 36 6.53 -4.52 -1.01
N LYS A 37 7.80 -4.19 -0.77
CA LYS A 37 8.94 -4.84 -1.44
C LYS A 37 9.94 -5.33 -0.43
N PHE A 38 10.53 -6.49 -0.70
CA PHE A 38 11.58 -7.08 0.13
C PHE A 38 12.86 -7.25 -0.67
N SER A 39 13.98 -6.86 -0.08
CA SER A 39 15.32 -7.02 -0.66
C SER A 39 16.31 -7.53 0.39
N GLU A 40 17.52 -7.90 -0.03
CA GLU A 40 18.58 -8.21 0.94
C GLU A 40 19.03 -6.92 1.68
N LYS A 41 19.21 -5.81 0.97
CA LYS A 41 19.73 -4.53 1.50
C LYS A 41 19.11 -3.27 0.89
N GLU A 42 18.79 -3.29 -0.41
CA GLU A 42 18.33 -2.14 -1.20
C GLU A 42 17.01 -1.53 -0.70
N ASP A 43 16.91 -0.21 -0.74
CA ASP A 43 15.66 0.49 -0.45
C ASP A 43 14.80 0.55 -1.72
N LEU A 44 13.74 -0.24 -1.74
CA LEU A 44 12.82 -0.40 -2.88
C LEU A 44 11.50 0.36 -2.68
N LYS A 45 11.46 1.37 -1.80
CA LYS A 45 10.23 2.11 -1.51
C LYS A 45 9.69 2.85 -2.74
N GLU A 46 10.57 3.40 -3.59
CA GLU A 46 10.17 4.06 -4.83
C GLU A 46 9.59 3.07 -5.83
N GLU A 47 10.16 1.87 -5.97
CA GLU A 47 9.60 0.83 -6.85
C GLU A 47 8.23 0.36 -6.36
N ALA A 48 8.09 0.16 -5.04
CA ALA A 48 6.81 -0.19 -4.42
C ALA A 48 5.75 0.90 -4.67
N PHE A 49 6.11 2.16 -4.43
CA PHE A 49 5.21 3.29 -4.65
C PHE A 49 4.88 3.46 -6.13
N GLN A 50 5.86 3.31 -7.03
CA GLN A 50 5.67 3.41 -8.47
C GLN A 50 4.70 2.33 -8.99
N GLN A 51 4.74 1.12 -8.43
CA GLN A 51 3.74 0.08 -8.74
C GLN A 51 2.32 0.53 -8.40
N VAL A 52 2.11 1.23 -7.28
CA VAL A 52 0.79 1.80 -6.92
C VAL A 52 0.28 2.76 -8.00
N ILE A 53 1.17 3.61 -8.52
CA ILE A 53 0.85 4.62 -9.54
C ILE A 53 0.59 3.96 -10.91
N GLU A 54 1.52 3.13 -11.38
CA GLU A 54 1.47 2.53 -12.72
C GLU A 54 0.30 1.56 -12.91
N LYS A 55 -0.12 0.92 -11.82
CA LYS A 55 -1.28 0.03 -11.84
C LYS A 55 -2.60 0.77 -11.64
N GLU A 56 -2.56 2.07 -11.42
CA GLU A 56 -3.73 2.93 -11.24
C GLU A 56 -4.69 2.42 -10.16
N TYR A 57 -4.14 1.85 -9.07
CA TYR A 57 -4.94 1.20 -8.03
C TYR A 57 -5.94 2.16 -7.36
N ALA A 58 -5.67 3.46 -7.36
CA ALA A 58 -6.59 4.49 -6.89
C ALA A 58 -7.92 4.53 -7.67
N LEU A 59 -7.95 4.13 -8.95
CA LEU A 59 -9.15 4.19 -9.79
C LEU A 59 -10.31 3.34 -9.28
N LYS A 60 -10.01 2.28 -8.52
CA LYS A 60 -11.04 1.44 -7.89
C LYS A 60 -11.85 2.21 -6.83
N TYR A 61 -11.29 3.27 -6.25
CA TYR A 61 -11.83 3.91 -5.05
C TYR A 61 -12.25 5.38 -5.26
N VAL A 62 -11.98 5.99 -6.42
CA VAL A 62 -12.29 7.41 -6.69
C VAL A 62 -13.77 7.77 -6.47
N ILE A 63 -14.69 6.85 -6.74
CA ILE A 63 -16.14 7.09 -6.53
C ILE A 63 -16.52 7.24 -5.05
N GLU A 64 -15.66 6.78 -4.12
CA GLU A 64 -15.90 6.92 -2.68
C GLU A 64 -15.70 8.36 -2.19
N GLN A 65 -15.12 9.25 -3.01
CA GLN A 65 -14.87 10.66 -2.66
C GLN A 65 -14.06 10.85 -1.36
N LYS A 66 -13.17 9.89 -1.06
CA LYS A 66 -12.23 9.93 0.07
C LYS A 66 -10.85 10.37 -0.42
N ASP A 67 -10.04 10.92 0.48
CA ASP A 67 -8.64 11.16 0.18
C ASP A 67 -7.90 9.83 0.01
N ILE A 68 -7.28 9.61 -1.15
CA ILE A 68 -6.52 8.40 -1.43
C ILE A 68 -5.02 8.70 -1.26
N TYR A 69 -4.31 7.80 -0.60
CA TYR A 69 -2.87 7.86 -0.43
C TYR A 69 -2.24 6.57 -0.91
N GLY A 70 -1.19 6.68 -1.71
CA GLY A 70 -0.32 5.56 -2.07
C GLY A 70 0.84 5.47 -1.08
N ILE A 71 1.18 4.27 -0.66
CA ILE A 71 2.32 4.00 0.22
C ILE A 71 3.15 2.86 -0.36
N GLY A 72 4.43 3.12 -0.63
CA GLY A 72 5.42 2.09 -0.93
C GLY A 72 6.29 1.84 0.29
N ILE A 73 6.42 0.58 0.72
CA ILE A 73 7.22 0.19 1.88
C ILE A 73 8.27 -0.82 1.45
N SER A 74 9.52 -0.58 1.85
CA SER A 74 10.63 -1.50 1.64
C SER A 74 11.08 -2.14 2.95
N PHE A 75 11.26 -3.46 2.91
CA PHE A 75 11.86 -4.26 3.97
C PHE A 75 13.21 -4.80 3.49
N SER A 76 14.19 -4.82 4.38
CA SER A 76 15.45 -5.51 4.09
C SER A 76 15.74 -6.64 5.07
N LYS A 77 16.36 -7.69 4.55
CA LYS A 77 16.83 -8.82 5.35
C LYS A 77 17.97 -8.44 6.29
N GLU A 78 18.91 -7.61 5.84
CA GLU A 78 20.05 -7.16 6.66
C GLU A 78 19.55 -6.39 7.90
N LYS A 79 18.60 -5.47 7.71
CA LYS A 79 18.00 -4.71 8.81
C LYS A 79 16.97 -5.52 9.60
N ARG A 80 16.42 -6.58 8.99
CA ARG A 80 15.27 -7.36 9.47
C ARG A 80 14.08 -6.48 9.83
N ASN A 81 13.92 -5.37 9.11
CA ASN A 81 12.93 -4.32 9.37
C ASN A 81 12.73 -3.46 8.12
N ILE A 82 11.82 -2.50 8.19
CA ILE A 82 11.61 -1.47 7.17
C ILE A 82 12.91 -0.66 7.00
N ASN A 83 13.47 -0.66 5.80
CA ASN A 83 14.63 0.16 5.43
C ASN A 83 14.25 1.43 4.67
N GLY A 84 13.01 1.53 4.17
CA GLY A 84 12.49 2.76 3.57
C GLY A 84 10.98 2.74 3.38
N PHE A 85 10.38 3.93 3.29
CA PHE A 85 8.98 4.10 2.92
C PHE A 85 8.77 5.43 2.19
N LYS A 86 7.81 5.45 1.27
CA LYS A 86 7.36 6.64 0.55
C LYS A 86 5.84 6.69 0.58
N TYR A 87 5.27 7.88 0.74
CA TYR A 87 3.83 8.08 0.63
C TYR A 87 3.52 9.43 -0.04
N GLU A 88 2.45 9.45 -0.83
CA GLU A 88 1.91 10.68 -1.42
C GLU A 88 0.38 10.57 -1.52
N LYS A 89 -0.30 11.71 -1.55
CA LYS A 89 -1.73 11.79 -1.88
C LYS A 89 -1.90 11.60 -3.39
N LEU A 90 -2.86 10.77 -3.79
CA LEU A 90 -3.16 10.40 -5.19
C LEU A 90 -4.38 11.15 -5.71
#